data_AF-F3ZZB1-F1
#
_entry.id   AF-F3ZZB1-F1
#
_cell.length_a   1.000
_cell.length_b   1.000
_cell.length_c   1.000
_cell.angle_alpha   90.00
_cell.angle_beta   90.00
_cell.angle_gamma   90.00
#
_symmetry.space_group_name_H-M   'P 1'
#
loop_
_entity.id
_entity.type
_entity.pdbx_description
1 polymer ?
#
loop_
_entity_poly.entity_id
_entity_poly.type
_entity_poly.pdbx_seq_one_letter_code
_entity_poly.pdbx_strand_id
1 'polypeptide(L)'
;MKLKFVFMYMLIVSFTVLFGCISTYQSSNANREVYSKDVSNYIATVTTTMDKSRIYNDIDELIKYSDAIFDGSIQEVSYFDKGNYTYSKLKISITNSYYGDLKIGDIVTVVEPGGVTTLANYKKIVGDKKFNNIAEQDADEQYVKISYNGTELSKDNDNVLIFTCKDKNNYWDLPNDYYFIVGYKDGKFDIDTNSVKRNGKDPSLEPLSMAKENYKNIIKDKISKKIR
;
A
#
# COMPACT_ATOMS: atom_id res chain seq x y z
N MET A 1 2.88 82.25 0.31
CA MET A 1 3.13 82.70 1.70
C MET A 1 2.03 82.13 2.60
N LYS A 2 2.41 81.34 3.64
CA LYS A 2 1.62 80.86 4.81
C LYS A 2 0.44 79.92 4.48
N LEU A 3 0.42 78.62 4.76
CA LEU A 3 0.78 77.77 5.91
C LEU A 3 -0.16 77.87 7.14
N LYS A 4 -0.84 76.74 7.39
CA LYS A 4 -1.43 76.17 8.63
C LYS A 4 -2.87 76.54 9.01
N PHE A 5 -3.71 75.50 9.13
CA PHE A 5 -4.35 74.96 10.36
C PHE A 5 -5.42 73.93 9.92
N VAL A 6 -5.18 72.62 9.90
CA VAL A 6 -5.28 71.64 11.01
C VAL A 6 -6.55 71.79 11.87
N PHE A 7 -7.57 70.98 11.56
CA PHE A 7 -8.59 70.44 12.48
C PHE A 7 -9.16 69.18 11.79
N MET A 8 -8.64 67.99 12.07
CA MET A 8 -9.07 67.07 13.13
C MET A 8 -10.57 66.72 13.05
N TYR A 9 -10.91 65.77 12.16
CA TYR A 9 -12.04 64.87 12.37
C TYR A 9 -11.55 63.43 12.20
N MET A 10 -11.35 62.81 13.36
CA MET A 10 -11.00 61.42 13.56
C MET A 10 -12.29 60.59 13.34
N LEU A 11 -12.51 60.10 12.11
CA LEU A 11 -13.58 59.15 11.86
C LEU A 11 -13.03 57.74 12.09
N ILE A 12 -13.36 57.20 13.27
CA ILE A 12 -13.13 55.81 13.64
C ILE A 12 -14.03 54.96 12.75
N VAL A 13 -13.48 54.39 11.67
CA VAL A 13 -14.14 53.30 10.95
C VAL A 13 -13.81 52.03 11.72
N SER A 14 -14.78 51.61 12.54
CA SER A 14 -14.72 50.43 13.38
C SER A 14 -14.41 49.18 12.55
N PHE A 15 -13.36 48.51 12.98
CA PHE A 15 -12.98 47.16 12.63
C PHE A 15 -14.12 46.19 13.01
N THR A 16 -14.96 45.82 12.04
CA THR A 16 -15.76 44.60 12.13
C THR A 16 -15.26 43.64 11.06
N VAL A 17 -14.14 42.99 11.37
CA VAL A 17 -13.81 41.70 10.76
C VAL A 17 -14.87 40.74 11.27
N LEU A 18 -15.95 40.60 10.50
CA LEU A 18 -16.78 39.41 10.58
C LEU A 18 -15.86 38.24 10.23
N PHE A 19 -15.26 37.65 11.26
CA PHE A 19 -14.86 36.26 11.26
C PHE A 19 -16.15 35.44 11.15
N GLY A 20 -16.77 35.49 9.97
CA GLY A 20 -17.51 34.37 9.47
C GLY A 20 -16.47 33.28 9.29
N CYS A 21 -16.41 32.38 10.27
CA CYS A 21 -15.83 31.07 10.11
C CYS A 21 -16.63 30.38 9.00
N ILE A 22 -16.33 30.75 7.75
CA ILE A 22 -16.61 29.89 6.63
C ILE A 22 -15.60 28.78 6.84
N SER A 23 -16.03 27.76 7.59
CA SER A 23 -15.56 26.42 7.37
C SER A 23 -15.85 26.15 5.89
N THR A 24 -14.90 26.53 5.03
CA THR A 24 -14.72 25.80 3.79
C THR A 24 -14.45 24.40 4.28
N TYR A 25 -15.51 23.60 4.31
CA TYR A 25 -15.43 22.16 4.42
C TYR A 25 -14.69 21.74 3.17
N GLN A 26 -13.37 21.83 3.27
CA GLN A 26 -12.47 21.32 2.27
C GLN A 26 -12.72 19.82 2.36
N SER A 27 -13.54 19.31 1.44
CA SER A 27 -13.64 17.89 1.17
C SER A 27 -12.27 17.48 0.65
N SER A 28 -11.32 17.30 1.56
CA SER A 28 -10.12 16.54 1.30
C SER A 28 -10.55 15.08 1.33
N ASN A 29 -11.10 14.60 0.22
CA ASN A 29 -11.05 13.16 -0.10
C ASN A 29 -9.61 12.77 -0.45
N ALA A 30 -8.64 13.22 0.33
CA ALA A 30 -7.34 12.59 0.40
C ALA A 30 -7.58 11.38 1.32
N ASN A 31 -7.62 10.18 0.73
CA ASN A 31 -7.59 8.94 1.50
C ASN A 31 -6.37 9.01 2.41
N ARG A 32 -6.60 9.30 3.70
CA ARG A 32 -5.53 9.44 4.69
C ARG A 32 -4.76 8.13 4.70
N GLU A 33 -3.49 8.18 4.31
CA GLU A 33 -2.62 7.02 4.45
C GLU A 33 -2.49 6.66 5.93
N VAL A 34 -2.66 5.38 6.24
CA VAL A 34 -2.48 4.84 7.58
C VAL A 34 -1.15 4.09 7.60
N TYR A 35 -0.20 4.50 8.43
CA TYR A 35 1.08 3.79 8.54
C TYR A 35 0.97 2.60 9.50
N SER A 36 1.63 1.49 9.20
CA SER A 36 1.69 0.29 10.05
C SER A 36 2.03 0.59 11.51
N LYS A 37 3.05 1.44 11.71
CA LYS A 37 3.54 1.86 13.02
C LYS A 37 2.52 2.64 13.87
N ASP A 38 1.54 3.27 13.22
CA ASP A 38 0.51 4.07 13.90
C ASP A 38 -0.71 3.23 14.28
N VAL A 39 -0.76 1.96 13.87
CA VAL A 39 -1.85 1.05 14.18
C VAL A 39 -1.51 0.22 15.42
N SER A 40 -2.10 0.59 16.55
CA SER A 40 -1.88 -0.09 17.83
C SER A 40 -2.73 -1.35 18.00
N ASN A 41 -3.97 -1.37 17.47
CA ASN A 41 -4.90 -2.50 17.53
C ASN A 41 -5.91 -2.46 16.39
N TYR A 42 -6.46 -3.64 16.06
CA TYR A 42 -7.58 -3.79 15.13
C TYR A 42 -8.83 -4.24 15.90
N ILE A 43 -9.97 -3.61 15.64
CA ILE A 43 -11.26 -4.03 16.23
C ILE A 43 -11.85 -5.26 15.53
N ALA A 44 -11.41 -5.52 14.30
CA ALA A 44 -11.83 -6.65 13.49
C ALA A 44 -10.77 -7.01 12.46
N THR A 45 -10.70 -8.30 12.12
CA THR A 45 -10.05 -8.79 10.90
C THR A 45 -11.12 -9.32 9.97
N VAL A 46 -11.14 -8.81 8.74
CA VAL A 46 -12.03 -9.26 7.69
C VAL A 46 -11.19 -10.04 6.68
N THR A 47 -11.54 -11.30 6.49
CA THR A 47 -11.00 -12.10 5.39
C THR A 47 -12.02 -12.10 4.26
N THR A 48 -11.57 -11.73 3.07
CA THR A 48 -12.39 -11.74 1.85
C THR A 48 -11.64 -12.44 0.72
N THR A 49 -12.33 -12.78 -0.36
CA THR A 49 -11.73 -13.37 -1.54
C THR A 49 -11.61 -12.35 -2.65
N MET A 50 -10.52 -12.44 -3.41
CA MET A 50 -10.37 -11.70 -4.67
C MET A 50 -10.38 -12.67 -5.84
N ASP A 51 -11.23 -12.38 -6.82
CA ASP A 51 -11.25 -13.12 -8.07
C ASP A 51 -9.96 -12.85 -8.84
N LYS A 52 -9.22 -13.92 -9.15
CA LYS A 52 -8.00 -13.85 -9.93
C LYS A 52 -8.32 -14.19 -11.38
N SER A 53 -7.90 -13.32 -12.31
CA SER A 53 -7.96 -13.63 -13.74
C SER A 53 -6.99 -14.75 -14.13
N ARG A 54 -5.94 -14.95 -13.32
CA ARG A 54 -4.91 -15.98 -13.51
C ARG A 54 -4.27 -16.34 -12.17
N ILE A 55 -3.94 -17.63 -12.06
CA ILE A 55 -3.14 -18.22 -10.99
C ILE A 55 -1.75 -18.53 -11.56
N TYR A 56 -0.69 -18.24 -10.81
CA TYR A 56 0.69 -18.51 -11.21
C TYR A 56 1.27 -19.62 -10.33
N ASN A 57 1.34 -20.85 -10.84
CA ASN A 57 1.63 -22.01 -9.99
C ASN A 57 3.12 -22.35 -9.87
N ASP A 58 3.97 -21.78 -10.73
CA ASP A 58 5.41 -22.03 -10.69
C ASP A 58 6.25 -20.77 -10.91
N ILE A 59 7.55 -20.91 -10.64
CA ILE A 59 8.52 -19.82 -10.77
C ILE A 59 8.72 -19.39 -12.23
N ASP A 60 8.61 -20.31 -13.21
CA ASP A 60 8.82 -19.96 -14.62
C ASP A 60 7.70 -19.07 -15.14
N GLU A 61 6.46 -19.33 -14.73
CA GLU A 61 5.33 -18.46 -15.00
C GLU A 61 5.52 -17.08 -14.36
N LEU A 62 5.92 -17.02 -13.08
CA LEU A 62 6.19 -15.74 -12.41
C LEU A 62 7.27 -14.94 -13.14
N ILE A 63 8.37 -15.58 -13.54
CA ILE A 63 9.45 -14.95 -14.32
C ILE A 63 8.93 -14.46 -15.67
N LYS A 64 8.05 -15.24 -16.33
CA LYS A 64 7.52 -14.88 -17.64
C LYS A 64 6.76 -13.55 -17.62
N TYR A 65 5.99 -13.29 -16.57
CA TYR A 65 5.12 -12.12 -16.43
C TYR A 65 5.69 -10.98 -15.60
N SER A 66 6.92 -11.12 -15.10
CA SER A 66 7.59 -10.05 -14.37
C SER A 66 8.23 -9.04 -15.32
N ASP A 67 8.10 -7.75 -15.01
CA ASP A 67 8.93 -6.66 -15.54
C ASP A 67 10.20 -6.47 -14.67
N ALA A 68 10.16 -6.82 -13.38
CA ALA A 68 11.34 -6.84 -12.51
C ALA A 68 11.26 -7.92 -11.42
N ILE A 69 12.41 -8.44 -11.00
CA ILE A 69 12.51 -9.48 -9.95
C ILE A 69 13.66 -9.11 -9.02
N PHE A 70 13.39 -9.02 -7.72
CA PHE A 70 14.37 -8.60 -6.72
C PHE A 70 14.08 -9.19 -5.34
N ASP A 71 15.11 -9.23 -4.50
CA ASP A 71 14.94 -9.37 -3.05
C ASP A 71 15.15 -8.03 -2.37
N GLY A 72 14.40 -7.78 -1.30
CA GLY A 72 14.56 -6.58 -0.51
C GLY A 72 14.03 -6.71 0.91
N SER A 73 14.28 -5.66 1.68
CA SER A 73 13.75 -5.50 3.03
C SER A 73 12.71 -4.39 3.03
N ILE A 74 11.52 -4.68 3.55
CA ILE A 74 10.44 -3.71 3.70
C ILE A 74 10.83 -2.70 4.77
N GLN A 75 10.96 -1.43 4.38
CA GLN A 75 11.35 -0.34 5.28
C GLN A 75 10.13 0.34 5.91
N GLU A 76 9.03 0.40 5.17
CA GLU A 76 7.81 1.07 5.58
C GLU A 76 6.61 0.43 4.89
N VAL A 77 5.57 0.16 5.68
CA VAL A 77 4.24 -0.19 5.20
C VAL A 77 3.27 0.94 5.53
N SER A 78 2.57 1.43 4.50
CA SER A 78 1.38 2.27 4.66
C SER A 78 0.19 1.65 3.95
N TYR A 79 -1.01 2.10 4.32
CA TYR A 79 -2.26 1.58 3.80
C TYR A 79 -3.09 2.71 3.22
N PHE A 80 -3.82 2.39 2.16
CA PHE A 80 -4.74 3.33 1.53
C PHE A 80 -5.92 2.57 0.92
N ASP A 81 -7.03 3.28 0.78
CA ASP A 81 -8.20 2.78 0.07
C ASP A 81 -8.21 3.32 -1.36
N LYS A 82 -8.65 2.52 -2.33
CA LYS A 82 -8.94 2.96 -3.70
C LYS A 82 -10.11 2.18 -4.26
N GLY A 83 -11.14 2.90 -4.71
CA GLY A 83 -12.41 2.26 -5.04
C GLY A 83 -12.99 1.53 -3.82
N ASN A 84 -13.36 0.27 -3.99
CA ASN A 84 -13.96 -0.57 -2.94
C ASN A 84 -12.95 -1.51 -2.26
N TYR A 85 -11.66 -1.21 -2.36
CA TYR A 85 -10.60 -2.11 -1.90
C TYR A 85 -9.56 -1.35 -1.08
N THR A 86 -8.99 -2.06 -0.11
CA THR A 86 -7.89 -1.59 0.74
C THR A 86 -6.60 -2.23 0.27
N TYR A 87 -5.53 -1.43 0.21
CA TYR A 87 -4.22 -1.82 -0.29
C TYR A 87 -3.11 -1.46 0.70
N SER A 88 -2.01 -2.18 0.59
CA SER A 88 -0.75 -1.87 1.26
C SER A 88 0.22 -1.29 0.24
N LYS A 89 0.92 -0.25 0.65
CA LYS A 89 2.06 0.35 -0.04
C LYS A 89 3.31 -0.01 0.74
N LEU A 90 4.24 -0.67 0.06
CA LEU A 90 5.49 -1.18 0.63
C LEU A 90 6.64 -0.36 0.05
N LYS A 91 7.41 0.32 0.91
CA LYS A 91 8.72 0.85 0.50
C LYS A 91 9.77 -0.21 0.77
N ILE A 92 10.45 -0.65 -0.28
CA ILE A 92 11.36 -1.79 -0.21
C ILE A 92 12.75 -1.36 -0.64
N SER A 93 13.74 -1.58 0.23
CA SER A 93 15.16 -1.39 -0.09
C SER A 93 15.68 -2.66 -0.77
N ILE A 94 16.15 -2.52 -2.01
CA ILE A 94 16.59 -3.65 -2.82
C ILE A 94 17.98 -4.12 -2.37
N THR A 95 18.06 -5.40 -2.01
CA THR A 95 19.31 -6.05 -1.59
C THR A 95 19.93 -6.89 -2.71
N ASN A 96 19.10 -7.39 -3.63
CA ASN A 96 19.53 -8.15 -4.82
C ASN A 96 18.56 -7.85 -5.96
N SER A 97 19.08 -7.67 -7.18
CA SER A 97 18.27 -7.56 -8.40
C SER A 97 18.62 -8.71 -9.34
N TYR A 98 17.60 -9.36 -9.89
CA TYR A 98 17.73 -10.52 -10.78
C TYR A 98 17.27 -10.22 -12.20
N TYR A 99 16.29 -9.34 -12.37
CA TYR A 99 15.69 -9.01 -13.65
C TYR A 99 15.10 -7.61 -13.64
N GLY A 100 15.14 -6.93 -14.80
CA GLY A 100 14.69 -5.55 -14.98
C GLY A 100 15.78 -4.52 -14.68
N ASP A 101 15.40 -3.24 -14.68
CA ASP A 101 16.33 -2.10 -14.58
C ASP A 101 16.69 -1.69 -13.14
N LEU A 102 16.03 -2.31 -12.14
CA LEU A 102 16.23 -2.03 -10.73
C LEU A 102 17.62 -2.50 -10.26
N LYS A 103 18.22 -1.76 -9.33
CA LYS A 103 19.57 -2.00 -8.83
C LYS A 103 19.60 -2.17 -7.31
N ILE A 104 20.67 -2.78 -6.83
CA ILE A 104 20.95 -2.89 -5.40
C ILE A 104 21.07 -1.47 -4.81
N GLY A 105 20.38 -1.22 -3.70
CA GLY A 105 20.33 0.07 -3.02
C GLY A 105 19.17 0.97 -3.44
N ASP A 106 18.45 0.65 -4.52
CA ASP A 106 17.24 1.38 -4.88
C ASP A 106 16.15 1.18 -3.82
N ILE A 107 15.31 2.20 -3.62
CA ILE A 107 14.07 2.10 -2.84
C ILE A 107 12.90 2.17 -3.80
N VAL A 108 12.10 1.12 -3.84
CA VAL A 108 10.93 1.02 -4.73
C VAL A 108 9.64 0.97 -3.93
N THR A 109 8.57 1.47 -4.55
CA THR A 109 7.22 1.35 -4.02
C THR A 109 6.52 0.16 -4.69
N VAL A 110 6.08 -0.80 -3.89
CA VAL A 110 5.27 -1.94 -4.34
C VAL A 110 3.89 -1.83 -3.71
N VAL A 111 2.84 -2.06 -4.49
CA VAL A 111 1.46 -2.10 -4.01
C VAL A 111 0.95 -3.54 -4.00
N GLU A 112 0.32 -3.97 -2.90
CA GLU A 112 -0.33 -5.27 -2.78
C GLU A 112 -1.76 -5.13 -2.20
N PRO A 113 -2.71 -6.01 -2.57
CA PRO A 113 -4.03 -6.00 -1.96
C PRO A 113 -4.03 -6.39 -0.49
N GLY A 114 -4.97 -5.83 0.26
CA GLY A 114 -5.08 -6.01 1.70
C GLY A 114 -4.29 -4.95 2.43
N GLY A 115 -4.69 -4.69 3.66
CA GLY A 115 -4.12 -3.61 4.44
C GLY A 115 -4.99 -3.29 5.63
N VAL A 116 -4.91 -2.05 6.09
CA VAL A 116 -5.68 -1.54 7.22
C VAL A 116 -6.43 -0.31 6.76
N THR A 117 -7.70 -0.23 7.12
CA THR A 117 -8.55 0.94 6.87
C THR A 117 -9.24 1.36 8.17
N THR A 118 -9.78 2.57 8.22
CA THR A 118 -10.63 3.00 9.34
C THR A 118 -11.99 2.31 9.25
N LEU A 119 -12.66 2.14 10.39
CA LEU A 119 -14.03 1.62 10.41
C LEU A 119 -14.97 2.51 9.60
N ALA A 120 -14.78 3.83 9.68
CA ALA A 120 -15.56 4.79 8.90
C ALA A 120 -15.42 4.57 7.39
N ASN A 121 -14.20 4.34 6.89
CA ASN A 121 -14.00 4.03 5.47
C ASN A 121 -14.53 2.65 5.10
N TYR A 122 -14.32 1.64 5.94
CA TYR A 122 -14.85 0.31 5.69
C TYR A 122 -16.39 0.31 5.59
N LYS A 123 -17.08 1.05 6.46
CA LYS A 123 -18.54 1.25 6.41
C LYS A 123 -19.01 1.85 5.08
N LYS A 124 -18.26 2.79 4.50
CA LYS A 124 -18.56 3.34 3.16
C LYS A 124 -18.47 2.28 2.06
N ILE A 125 -17.59 1.29 2.21
CA ILE A 125 -17.38 0.20 1.24
C ILE A 125 -18.47 -0.88 1.35
N VAL A 126 -18.80 -1.33 2.57
CA VAL A 126 -19.67 -2.51 2.78
C VAL A 126 -21.06 -2.22 3.35
N GLY A 127 -21.32 -0.99 3.78
CA GLY A 127 -22.55 -0.59 4.48
C GLY A 127 -22.54 -0.89 5.99
N ASP A 128 -23.39 -0.19 6.74
CA ASP A 128 -23.29 -0.07 8.20
C ASP A 128 -23.71 -1.29 9.02
N LYS A 129 -24.41 -2.25 8.43
CA LYS A 129 -25.18 -3.27 9.15
C LYS A 129 -24.37 -4.20 10.06
N LYS A 130 -23.03 -4.22 9.92
CA LYS A 130 -22.13 -5.12 10.68
C LYS A 130 -21.62 -4.51 12.00
N PHE A 131 -21.78 -3.20 12.24
CA PHE A 131 -21.13 -2.49 13.36
C PHE A 131 -22.07 -1.53 14.11
N ASN A 132 -23.33 -1.96 14.31
CA ASN A 132 -24.42 -1.10 14.81
C ASN A 132 -24.20 -0.49 16.21
N ASN A 133 -23.22 -0.98 16.98
CA ASN A 133 -22.97 -0.56 18.37
C ASN A 133 -21.77 0.39 18.52
N ILE A 134 -21.14 0.84 17.42
CA ILE A 134 -19.99 1.74 17.45
C ILE A 134 -20.44 3.13 17.01
N ALA A 135 -20.20 4.13 17.86
CA ALA A 135 -20.51 5.52 17.57
C ALA A 135 -19.68 6.02 16.37
N GLU A 136 -20.27 6.90 15.55
CA GLU A 136 -19.65 7.39 14.32
C GLU A 136 -18.34 8.13 14.58
N GLN A 137 -18.29 8.95 15.64
CA GLN A 137 -17.09 9.68 16.06
C GLN A 137 -15.89 8.77 16.42
N ASP A 138 -16.14 7.54 16.87
CA ASP A 138 -15.08 6.60 17.22
C ASP A 138 -14.57 5.84 15.98
N ALA A 139 -15.33 5.86 14.88
CA ALA A 139 -15.07 5.03 13.71
C ALA A 139 -13.87 5.48 12.88
N ASP A 140 -13.48 6.76 12.96
CA ASP A 140 -12.28 7.29 12.29
C ASP A 140 -10.97 6.93 13.02
N GLU A 141 -11.06 6.55 14.31
CA GLU A 141 -9.91 6.19 15.15
C GLU A 141 -9.79 4.67 15.36
N GLN A 142 -10.76 3.90 14.87
CA GLN A 142 -10.78 2.45 14.95
C GLN A 142 -10.37 1.80 13.64
N TYR A 143 -9.48 0.82 13.71
CA TYR A 143 -8.92 0.18 12.54
C TYR A 143 -9.50 -1.21 12.27
N VAL A 144 -9.70 -1.52 11.00
CA VAL A 144 -10.11 -2.83 10.49
C VAL A 144 -9.00 -3.38 9.59
N LYS A 145 -8.53 -4.59 9.90
CA LYS A 145 -7.57 -5.31 9.06
C LYS A 145 -8.32 -6.04 7.94
N ILE A 146 -7.94 -5.79 6.69
CA ILE A 146 -8.48 -6.47 5.50
C ILE A 146 -7.44 -7.44 4.96
N SER A 147 -7.76 -8.73 4.98
CA SER A 147 -6.95 -9.81 4.38
C SER A 147 -7.67 -10.40 3.17
N TYR A 148 -6.94 -10.61 2.09
CA TYR A 148 -7.44 -11.29 0.90
C TYR A 148 -6.88 -12.72 0.84
N ASN A 149 -7.78 -13.69 0.59
CA ASN A 149 -7.48 -15.12 0.50
C ASN A 149 -6.73 -15.67 1.74
N GLY A 150 -7.01 -15.12 2.92
CA GLY A 150 -6.41 -15.53 4.20
C GLY A 150 -4.91 -15.23 4.34
N THR A 151 -4.36 -14.40 3.44
CA THR A 151 -2.93 -14.06 3.41
C THR A 151 -2.62 -13.02 4.47
N GLU A 152 -1.52 -13.19 5.19
CA GLU A 152 -1.07 -12.19 6.16
C GLU A 152 -0.63 -10.90 5.44
N LEU A 153 -0.64 -9.79 6.18
CA LEU A 153 -0.14 -8.52 5.69
C LEU A 153 1.37 -8.46 5.82
N SER A 154 2.02 -7.79 4.87
CA SER A 154 3.42 -7.36 5.01
C SER A 154 3.63 -6.53 6.27
N LYS A 155 4.81 -6.64 6.85
CA LYS A 155 5.26 -5.85 7.99
C LYS A 155 6.58 -5.18 7.71
N ASP A 156 6.85 -4.14 8.48
CA ASP A 156 8.16 -3.51 8.49
C ASP A 156 9.23 -4.54 8.89
N ASN A 157 10.38 -4.48 8.23
CA ASN A 157 11.53 -5.37 8.35
C ASN A 157 11.36 -6.78 7.78
N ASP A 158 10.23 -7.11 7.15
CA ASP A 158 10.11 -8.37 6.40
C ASP A 158 11.16 -8.40 5.26
N ASN A 159 11.77 -9.56 5.07
CA ASN A 159 12.63 -9.83 3.92
C ASN A 159 11.84 -10.62 2.89
N VAL A 160 11.83 -10.14 1.65
CA VAL A 160 10.93 -10.65 0.62
C VAL A 160 11.64 -10.81 -0.71
N LEU A 161 11.28 -11.86 -1.45
CA LEU A 161 11.54 -12.02 -2.88
C LEU A 161 10.26 -11.64 -3.62
N ILE A 162 10.35 -10.70 -4.56
CA ILE A 162 9.19 -10.19 -5.28
C ILE A 162 9.38 -10.29 -6.79
N PHE A 163 8.37 -10.88 -7.43
CA PHE A 163 8.12 -10.88 -8.86
C PHE A 163 7.10 -9.79 -9.16
N THR A 164 7.51 -8.78 -9.93
CA THR A 164 6.72 -7.56 -10.11
C THR A 164 6.38 -7.24 -11.56
N CYS A 165 5.26 -6.55 -11.78
CA CYS A 165 4.95 -5.85 -13.02
C CYS A 165 4.80 -4.35 -12.78
N LYS A 166 5.10 -3.53 -13.80
CA LYS A 166 4.90 -2.08 -13.76
C LYS A 166 3.45 -1.74 -14.07
N ASP A 167 2.96 -0.64 -13.50
CA ASP A 167 1.75 -0.03 -14.05
C ASP A 167 2.05 0.65 -15.37
N LYS A 168 1.53 0.09 -16.46
CA LYS A 168 1.68 0.69 -17.79
C LYS A 168 0.58 1.71 -18.09
N ASN A 169 -0.48 1.75 -17.29
CA ASN A 169 -1.68 2.55 -17.51
C ASN A 169 -1.90 3.65 -16.46
N ASN A 170 -0.98 3.78 -15.48
CA ASN A 170 -1.10 4.67 -14.34
C ASN A 170 -2.49 4.61 -13.64
N TYR A 171 -3.03 3.40 -13.46
CA TYR A 171 -4.33 3.20 -12.82
C TYR A 171 -4.38 3.79 -11.40
N TRP A 172 -3.25 3.80 -10.68
CA TRP A 172 -3.22 4.16 -9.27
C TRP A 172 -3.04 5.65 -9.04
N ASP A 173 -2.57 6.40 -10.04
CA ASP A 173 -2.25 7.82 -9.93
C ASP A 173 -1.32 8.11 -8.74
N LEU A 174 -0.27 7.29 -8.60
CA LEU A 174 0.75 7.46 -7.56
C LEU A 174 1.93 8.27 -8.11
N PRO A 175 2.55 9.13 -7.30
CA PRO A 175 3.48 10.16 -7.77
C PRO A 175 4.84 9.66 -8.29
N ASN A 176 5.17 8.38 -8.10
CA ASN A 176 6.46 7.77 -8.47
C ASN A 176 6.22 6.48 -9.25
N ASP A 177 7.22 5.96 -9.96
CA ASP A 177 7.17 4.59 -10.50
C ASP A 177 6.86 3.59 -9.37
N TYR A 178 5.79 2.83 -9.54
CA TYR A 178 5.39 1.77 -8.62
C TYR A 178 5.21 0.45 -9.36
N TYR A 179 5.31 -0.61 -8.57
CA TYR A 179 5.21 -1.99 -9.02
C TYR A 179 4.02 -2.68 -8.36
N PHE A 180 3.45 -3.66 -9.05
CA PHE A 180 2.54 -4.65 -8.49
C PHE A 180 3.21 -5.98 -8.38
N ILE A 181 2.74 -6.76 -7.42
CA ILE A 181 3.11 -8.16 -7.32
C ILE A 181 2.35 -8.93 -8.39
N VAL A 182 3.08 -9.76 -9.15
CA VAL A 182 2.48 -10.65 -10.16
C VAL A 182 1.42 -11.53 -9.48
N GLY A 183 0.22 -11.58 -10.07
CA GLY A 183 -0.91 -12.35 -9.52
C GLY A 183 -1.44 -11.81 -8.20
N TYR A 184 -1.33 -10.50 -7.96
CA TYR A 184 -1.72 -9.78 -6.74
C TYR A 184 -0.86 -10.10 -5.51
N LYS A 185 -0.63 -11.38 -5.23
CA LYS A 185 0.26 -11.88 -4.16
C LYS A 185 1.06 -13.14 -4.56
N ASP A 186 0.71 -13.81 -5.66
CA ASP A 186 1.34 -15.08 -6.09
C ASP A 186 2.85 -14.97 -6.28
N GLY A 187 3.31 -13.78 -6.69
CA GLY A 187 4.69 -13.41 -6.92
C GLY A 187 5.44 -12.90 -5.69
N LYS A 188 4.91 -13.05 -4.48
CA LYS A 188 5.60 -12.66 -3.24
C LYS A 188 5.98 -13.86 -2.41
N PHE A 189 7.24 -13.87 -1.98
CA PHE A 189 7.78 -14.89 -1.12
C PHE A 189 8.41 -14.26 0.11
N ASP A 190 8.11 -14.82 1.28
CA ASP A 190 8.75 -14.46 2.54
C ASP A 190 10.08 -15.22 2.63
N ILE A 191 11.14 -14.50 3.03
CA ILE A 191 12.50 -15.02 3.19
C ILE A 191 12.78 -15.17 4.69
N ASP A 192 12.71 -16.42 5.16
CA ASP A 192 12.97 -16.77 6.56
C ASP A 192 14.43 -17.20 6.76
N THR A 193 14.75 -17.83 7.91
CA THR A 193 16.10 -18.34 8.21
C THR A 193 16.54 -19.42 7.24
N ASN A 194 15.65 -20.33 6.84
CA ASN A 194 16.01 -21.53 6.07
C ASN A 194 15.31 -21.64 4.71
N SER A 195 14.27 -20.84 4.46
CA SER A 195 13.42 -21.01 3.29
C SER A 195 12.95 -19.70 2.69
N VAL A 196 12.68 -19.75 1.39
CA VAL A 196 11.95 -18.72 0.64
C VAL A 196 10.61 -19.32 0.25
N LYS A 197 9.51 -18.83 0.81
CA LYS A 197 8.18 -19.46 0.71
C LYS A 197 7.14 -18.48 0.22
N ARG A 198 6.28 -18.95 -0.68
CA ARG A 198 5.15 -18.15 -1.16
C ARG A 198 4.23 -17.79 0.01
N ASN A 199 3.90 -16.51 0.13
CA ASN A 199 2.99 -16.01 1.14
C ASN A 199 1.55 -16.15 0.62
N GLY A 200 0.77 -17.08 1.17
CA GLY A 200 -0.62 -17.27 0.77
C GLY A 200 -1.29 -18.47 1.44
N LYS A 201 -2.58 -18.31 1.77
CA LYS A 201 -3.48 -19.42 2.15
C LYS A 201 -4.55 -19.67 1.09
N ASP A 202 -4.30 -19.18 -0.13
CA ASP A 202 -5.20 -19.38 -1.25
C ASP A 202 -5.21 -20.86 -1.63
N PRO A 203 -6.33 -21.58 -1.49
CA PRO A 203 -6.40 -23.02 -1.77
C PRO A 203 -6.21 -23.34 -3.26
N SER A 204 -6.27 -22.33 -4.14
CA SER A 204 -6.04 -22.50 -5.57
C SER A 204 -4.57 -22.43 -5.98
N LEU A 205 -3.68 -22.03 -5.05
CA LEU A 205 -2.25 -21.94 -5.29
C LEU A 205 -1.52 -23.18 -4.83
N GLU A 206 -0.66 -23.70 -5.70
CA GLU A 206 0.34 -24.67 -5.28
C GLU A 206 1.34 -24.02 -4.32
N PRO A 207 1.70 -24.70 -3.20
CA PRO A 207 2.70 -24.22 -2.29
C PRO A 207 4.06 -24.22 -2.99
N LEU A 208 4.73 -23.07 -3.01
CA LEU A 208 6.09 -22.95 -3.51
C LEU A 208 7.05 -22.61 -2.38
N SER A 209 8.11 -23.42 -2.27
CA SER A 209 9.18 -23.25 -1.29
C SER A 209 10.52 -23.57 -1.93
N MET A 210 11.53 -22.76 -1.63
CA MET A 210 12.92 -22.97 -2.02
C MET A 210 13.80 -22.93 -0.78
N ALA A 211 14.92 -23.66 -0.80
CA ALA A 211 15.94 -23.55 0.23
C ALA A 211 16.65 -22.19 0.15
N LYS A 212 16.85 -21.54 1.29
CA LYS A 212 17.47 -20.20 1.32
C LYS A 212 18.89 -20.19 0.75
N GLU A 213 19.67 -21.25 0.93
CA GLU A 213 21.03 -21.29 0.38
C GLU A 213 21.07 -21.25 -1.16
N ASN A 214 19.99 -21.70 -1.84
CA ASN A 214 20.03 -21.98 -3.27
C ASN A 214 19.05 -21.17 -4.12
N TYR A 215 18.03 -20.52 -3.54
CA TYR A 215 16.98 -19.85 -4.33
C TYR A 215 17.56 -18.83 -5.32
N LYS A 216 18.59 -18.07 -4.94
CA LYS A 216 19.23 -17.08 -5.82
C LYS A 216 19.74 -17.70 -7.11
N ASN A 217 20.38 -18.87 -7.00
CA ASN A 217 20.90 -19.60 -8.15
C ASN A 217 19.75 -20.16 -9.00
N ILE A 218 18.70 -20.69 -8.36
CA ILE A 218 17.49 -21.16 -9.06
C ILE A 218 16.86 -20.04 -9.90
N ILE A 219 16.69 -18.85 -9.32
CA ILE A 219 16.11 -17.70 -10.03
C ILE A 219 17.00 -17.26 -11.20
N LYS A 220 18.31 -17.09 -10.96
CA LYS A 220 19.27 -16.71 -12.02
C LYS A 220 19.32 -17.71 -13.17
N ASP A 221 19.36 -19.00 -12.86
CA ASP A 221 19.40 -20.07 -13.86
C ASP A 221 18.14 -20.05 -14.73
N LYS A 222 16.96 -19.90 -14.13
CA LYS A 222 15.69 -19.82 -14.86
C LYS A 222 15.60 -18.58 -15.75
N ILE A 223 16.02 -17.42 -15.25
CA ILE A 223 16.07 -16.19 -16.05
C ILE A 223 17.02 -16.36 -17.24
N SER A 224 18.20 -16.96 -17.04
CA SER A 224 19.18 -17.15 -18.12
C SER A 224 18.65 -18.03 -19.26
N LYS A 225 17.77 -18.99 -18.95
CA LYS A 225 17.12 -19.87 -19.93
C LYS A 225 15.98 -19.17 -20.70
N LYS A 226 15.36 -18.13 -20.13
CA LYS A 226 14.30 -17.32 -20.80
C LYS A 226 14.87 -16.40 -21.88
N ILE A 227 16.11 -15.92 -21.70
CA ILE A 227 16.73 -14.90 -22.57
C ILE A 227 17.41 -15.54 -23.81
N ARG A 228 17.58 -16.87 -23.83
CA ARG A 228 18.07 -17.63 -25.00
C ARG A 228 16.91 -17.98 -25.94
#